data_AF-A0A8T6J874-F1
#
_entry.id   AF-A0A8T6J874-F1
#
_cell.length_a   1.000
_cell.length_b   1.000
_cell.length_c   1.000
_cell.angle_alpha   90.00
_cell.angle_beta   90.00
_cell.angle_gamma   90.00
#
_symmetry.space_group_name_H-M   'P 1'
#
loop_
_entity.id
_entity.type
_entity.pdbx_description
1 polymer ?
#
loop_
_entity_poly.entity_id
_entity_poly.type
_entity_poly.pdbx_seq_one_letter_code
_entity_poly.pdbx_strand_id
1 'polypeptide(L)'
;TGLQDRSYDQVAVVSPNLPDLLSLGGVIVGGTGLGATMLLLSQAFREPLQAISANYYRVGGSWDEPLVEQVLREEIDLGAFDDCARYLEEQLTDMPEVDWDALLSQAQEEVMPQQADDSDSPDAVADEPAAGTGPGAP
;
A
#
# COMPACT_ATOMS: atom_id res chain seq x y z
N THR A 1 -10.66 -15.05 21.36
CA THR A 1 -11.93 -14.58 20.77
C THR A 1 -13.00 -15.66 20.90
N GLY A 2 -14.23 -15.28 21.27
CA GLY A 2 -15.39 -16.19 21.38
C GLY A 2 -16.63 -15.59 20.72
N LEU A 3 -17.14 -16.24 19.67
CA LEU A 3 -18.29 -15.73 18.89
C LEU A 3 -19.60 -15.82 19.69
N GLN A 4 -19.82 -16.92 20.39
CA GLN A 4 -21.00 -17.15 21.23
C GLN A 4 -21.10 -16.15 22.40
N ASP A 5 -19.96 -15.87 23.02
CA ASP A 5 -19.85 -15.01 24.20
C ASP A 5 -19.59 -13.54 23.82
N ARG A 6 -19.53 -13.25 22.50
CA ARG A 6 -19.19 -11.93 21.94
C ARG A 6 -18.00 -11.31 22.68
N SER A 7 -16.92 -12.08 22.78
CA SER A 7 -15.68 -11.66 23.45
C SER A 7 -14.52 -11.49 22.47
N TYR A 8 -13.77 -10.41 22.66
CA TYR A 8 -12.52 -10.14 21.97
C TYR A 8 -11.34 -10.59 22.82
N ASP A 9 -10.32 -11.09 22.13
CA ASP A 9 -8.98 -11.29 22.68
C ASP A 9 -8.02 -11.36 21.50
N GLN A 10 -7.52 -10.20 21.07
CA GLN A 10 -6.62 -10.05 19.93
C GLN A 10 -5.53 -9.02 20.25
N VAL A 11 -4.36 -9.19 19.64
CA VAL A 11 -3.26 -8.22 19.73
C VAL A 11 -3.23 -7.38 18.47
N ALA A 12 -3.22 -6.06 18.64
CA ALA A 12 -3.05 -5.08 17.59
C ALA A 12 -1.65 -4.48 17.65
N VAL A 13 -1.00 -4.37 16.49
CA VAL A 13 0.33 -3.77 16.34
C VAL A 13 0.17 -2.45 15.59
N VAL A 14 0.54 -1.35 16.25
CA VAL A 14 0.42 0.01 15.69
C VAL A 14 1.81 0.57 15.44
N SER A 15 2.16 0.72 14.17
CA SER A 15 3.42 1.32 13.73
C SER A 15 3.17 2.74 13.22
N PRO A 16 4.00 3.73 13.57
CA PRO A 16 3.87 5.08 13.03
C PRO A 16 4.24 5.12 11.54
N ASN A 17 3.48 5.91 10.77
CA ASN A 17 3.75 6.17 9.36
C ASN A 17 4.88 7.21 9.22
N LEU A 18 6.07 6.78 8.81
CA LEU A 18 7.24 7.64 8.63
C LEU A 18 7.07 8.70 7.52
N PRO A 19 6.53 8.37 6.33
CA PRO A 19 6.23 9.36 5.28
C PRO A 19 5.43 10.59 5.75
N ASP A 20 4.42 10.39 6.61
CA ASP A 20 3.59 11.49 7.13
C ASP A 20 4.39 12.42 8.06
N LEU A 21 5.28 11.86 8.88
CA LEU A 21 6.16 12.63 9.75
C LEU A 21 7.17 13.48 8.97
N LEU A 22 7.69 12.94 7.85
CA LEU A 22 8.65 13.65 6.99
C LEU A 22 7.97 14.80 6.24
N SER A 23 6.71 14.61 5.84
CA SER A 23 5.92 15.63 5.15
C SER A 23 5.64 16.84 6.05
N LEU A 24 5.41 16.62 7.34
CA LEU A 24 5.27 17.69 8.35
C LEU A 24 6.58 18.48 8.58
N GLY A 25 7.74 17.90 8.28
CA GLY A 25 9.06 18.52 8.48
C GLY A 25 9.76 19.03 7.20
N GLY A 26 9.16 18.87 6.02
CA GLY A 26 9.88 18.82 4.72
C GLY A 26 10.25 20.14 4.02
N VAL A 27 10.27 21.30 4.67
CA VAL A 27 10.39 22.60 3.96
C VAL A 27 11.85 23.07 3.70
N ILE A 28 12.89 22.39 4.21
CA ILE A 28 14.22 23.04 4.37
C ILE A 28 15.28 22.68 3.30
N VAL A 29 15.09 21.69 2.43
CA VAL A 29 16.19 21.17 1.58
C VAL A 29 16.12 21.65 0.12
N GLY A 30 16.69 22.82 -0.18
CA GLY A 30 16.82 23.34 -1.55
C GLY A 30 18.15 24.07 -1.77
N GLY A 31 19.21 23.36 -2.17
CA GLY A 31 20.51 23.96 -2.52
C GLY A 31 21.49 22.97 -3.16
N THR A 32 22.57 23.47 -3.78
CA THR A 32 23.62 22.70 -4.50
C THR A 32 24.40 21.69 -3.63
N GLY A 33 24.09 21.60 -2.33
CA GLY A 33 24.71 20.71 -1.34
C GLY A 33 23.91 19.45 -1.00
N LEU A 34 22.96 19.00 -1.85
CA LEU A 34 22.08 17.85 -1.60
C LEU A 34 22.79 16.64 -0.97
N GLY A 35 23.99 16.28 -1.44
CA GLY A 35 24.75 15.16 -0.89
C GLY A 35 25.18 15.36 0.57
N ALA A 36 25.71 16.54 0.92
CA ALA A 36 26.13 16.84 2.29
C ALA A 36 24.94 16.97 3.23
N THR A 37 23.85 17.60 2.78
CA THR A 37 22.62 17.72 3.56
C THR A 37 21.98 16.36 3.82
N MET A 38 21.91 15.48 2.82
CA MET A 38 21.40 14.12 2.99
C MET A 38 22.27 13.29 3.94
N LEU A 39 23.60 13.49 3.88
CA LEU A 39 24.52 12.83 4.80
C LEU A 39 24.29 13.29 6.25
N LEU A 40 24.15 14.60 6.50
CA LEU A 40 23.85 15.14 7.82
C LEU A 40 22.47 14.68 8.31
N LEU A 41 21.48 14.66 7.43
CA LEU A 41 20.15 14.12 7.72
C LEU A 41 20.24 12.64 8.11
N SER A 42 20.98 11.83 7.37
CA SER A 42 21.14 10.40 7.69
C SER A 42 21.75 10.16 9.08
N GLN A 43 22.65 11.05 9.52
CA GLN A 43 23.27 10.97 10.84
C GLN A 43 22.31 11.42 11.94
N ALA A 44 21.64 12.56 11.74
CA ALA A 44 20.69 13.09 12.70
C ALA A 44 19.46 12.19 12.89
N PHE A 45 19.03 11.48 11.85
CA PHE A 45 17.85 10.61 11.89
C PHE A 45 18.16 9.14 12.16
N ARG A 46 19.43 8.75 12.28
CA ARG A 46 19.79 7.34 12.55
C ARG A 46 19.24 6.83 13.88
N GLU A 47 19.41 7.58 14.97
CA GLU A 47 18.93 7.19 16.31
C GLU A 47 17.40 7.26 16.43
N PRO A 48 16.71 8.34 15.97
CA PRO A 48 15.25 8.39 15.96
C PRO A 48 14.61 7.23 15.21
N LEU A 49 15.18 6.85 14.06
CA LEU A 49 14.66 5.73 13.26
C LEU A 49 14.82 4.38 13.96
N GLN A 50 15.83 4.22 14.82
CA GLN A 50 16.00 3.01 15.63
C GLN A 50 15.05 2.98 16.84
N ALA A 51 14.68 4.14 17.37
CA ALA A 51 13.78 4.27 18.52
C ALA A 51 12.29 4.12 18.14
N ILE A 52 11.95 4.29 16.85
CA ILE A 52 10.59 4.11 16.35
C ILE A 52 10.28 2.60 16.31
N SER A 53 9.68 2.14 17.39
CA SER A 53 9.17 0.78 17.53
C SER A 53 7.65 0.75 17.37
N ALA A 54 7.13 -0.41 17.00
CA ALA A 54 5.69 -0.64 17.00
C ALA A 54 5.17 -0.67 18.44
N ASN A 55 4.00 -0.06 18.66
CA ASN A 55 3.28 -0.18 19.93
C ASN A 55 2.33 -1.37 19.86
N TYR A 56 2.26 -2.14 20.94
CA TYR A 56 1.41 -3.31 21.04
C TYR A 56 0.24 -3.03 21.97
N TYR A 57 -0.95 -3.42 21.54
CA TYR A 57 -2.16 -3.28 22.32
C TYR A 57 -2.91 -4.60 22.33
N ARG A 58 -3.40 -5.01 23.49
CA ARG A 58 -4.35 -6.11 23.61
C ARG A 58 -5.76 -5.54 23.63
N VAL A 59 -6.59 -6.01 22.71
CA VAL A 59 -8.02 -5.69 22.64
C VAL A 59 -8.78 -6.89 23.18
N GLY A 60 -9.30 -6.75 24.39
CA GLY A 60 -10.02 -7.76 25.14
C GLY A 60 -11.48 -7.35 25.43
N GLY A 61 -12.18 -8.13 26.25
CA GLY A 61 -13.50 -7.76 26.77
C GLY A 61 -14.65 -8.09 25.83
N SER A 62 -15.81 -7.48 26.07
CA SER A 62 -17.02 -7.71 25.26
C SER A 62 -16.94 -6.94 23.93
N TRP A 63 -17.73 -7.33 22.95
CA TRP A 63 -17.80 -6.58 21.68
C TRP A 63 -18.49 -5.22 21.83
N ASP A 64 -19.43 -5.10 22.76
CA ASP A 64 -20.17 -3.86 23.00
C ASP A 64 -19.31 -2.84 23.77
N GLU A 65 -18.42 -3.34 24.63
CA GLU A 65 -17.46 -2.54 25.39
C GLU A 65 -16.10 -3.26 25.43
N PRO A 66 -15.27 -3.08 24.38
CA PRO A 66 -13.95 -3.69 24.31
C PRO A 66 -12.97 -2.93 25.19
N LEU A 67 -12.10 -3.66 25.88
CA LEU A 67 -11.02 -3.12 26.70
C LEU A 67 -9.74 -3.08 25.86
N VAL A 68 -9.07 -1.91 25.81
CA VAL A 68 -7.81 -1.73 25.09
C VAL A 68 -6.70 -1.43 26.08
N GLU A 69 -5.71 -2.31 26.17
CA GLU A 69 -4.58 -2.17 27.07
C GLU A 69 -3.27 -2.18 26.28
N GLN A 70 -2.34 -1.28 26.62
CA GLN A 70 -0.99 -1.35 26.06
C GLN A 70 -0.25 -2.53 26.68
N VAL A 71 0.39 -3.34 25.85
CA VAL A 71 1.18 -4.50 26.29
C VAL A 71 2.62 -4.38 25.80
N LEU A 72 3.54 -4.99 26.52
CA LEU A 72 4.93 -5.10 26.07
C LEU A 72 5.06 -6.20 25.03
N ARG A 73 6.05 -6.09 24.14
CA ARG A 73 6.27 -7.10 23.10
C ARG A 73 6.59 -8.46 23.70
N GLU A 74 7.33 -8.47 24.80
CA GLU A 74 7.80 -9.66 25.50
C GLU A 74 6.67 -10.44 26.18
N GLU A 75 5.52 -9.79 26.39
CA GLU A 75 4.32 -10.40 27.00
C GLU A 75 3.43 -11.09 25.95
N ILE A 76 3.69 -10.88 24.67
CA ILE A 76 2.95 -11.51 23.57
C ILE A 76 3.57 -12.89 23.33
N ASP A 77 2.73 -13.93 23.34
CA ASP A 77 3.14 -15.27 22.94
C ASP A 77 3.38 -15.32 21.43
N LEU A 78 4.62 -14.98 21.04
CA LEU A 78 5.10 -15.14 19.68
C LEU A 78 5.53 -16.59 19.38
N GLY A 79 5.56 -17.45 20.41
CA GLY A 79 5.96 -18.86 20.30
C GLY A 79 5.09 -19.67 19.35
N ALA A 80 3.82 -19.27 19.21
CA ALA A 80 2.91 -19.81 18.21
C ALA A 80 3.41 -19.64 16.75
N PHE A 81 4.32 -18.70 16.51
CA PHE A 81 4.90 -18.40 15.19
C PHE A 81 6.39 -18.75 15.08
N ASP A 82 7.02 -19.28 16.13
CA ASP A 82 8.47 -19.55 16.13
C ASP A 82 8.87 -20.55 15.04
N ASP A 83 8.02 -21.53 14.77
CA ASP A 83 8.20 -22.53 13.71
C ASP A 83 7.47 -22.17 12.41
N CYS A 84 7.47 -20.88 12.05
CA CYS A 84 6.81 -20.40 10.83
C CYS A 84 7.27 -21.16 9.58
N ALA A 85 8.57 -21.46 9.47
CA ALA A 85 9.14 -22.19 8.34
C ALA A 85 8.54 -23.59 8.18
N ARG A 86 8.46 -24.37 9.28
CA ARG A 86 7.89 -25.72 9.27
C ARG A 86 6.39 -25.69 8.93
N TYR A 87 5.65 -24.75 9.51
CA TYR A 87 4.22 -24.59 9.22
C TYR A 87 3.96 -24.21 7.75
N LEU A 88 4.77 -23.32 7.18
CA LEU A 88 4.68 -22.93 5.77
C LEU A 88 5.02 -24.09 4.83
N GLU A 89 6.05 -24.88 5.14
CA GLU A 89 6.44 -26.04 4.34
C GLU A 89 5.33 -27.12 4.30
N GLU A 90 4.68 -27.39 5.44
CA GLU A 90 3.52 -28.29 5.51
C GLU A 90 2.37 -27.78 4.63
N GLN A 91 2.07 -26.48 4.64
CA GLN A 91 0.98 -25.88 3.84
C GLN A 91 1.31 -25.77 2.35
N LEU A 92 2.55 -25.47 1.99
CA LEU A 92 3.00 -25.36 0.60
C LEU A 92 3.00 -26.70 -0.12
N THR A 93 3.16 -27.80 0.63
CA THR A 93 3.15 -29.17 0.06
C THR A 93 1.76 -29.58 -0.43
N ASP A 94 0.69 -29.00 0.11
CA ASP A 94 -0.71 -29.31 -0.23
C ASP A 94 -1.29 -28.34 -1.27
N MET A 95 -0.48 -27.40 -1.78
CA MET A 95 -0.95 -26.43 -2.76
C MET A 95 -0.95 -27.04 -4.16
N PRO A 96 -2.10 -27.08 -4.86
CA PRO A 96 -2.12 -27.57 -6.24
C PRO A 96 -1.26 -26.67 -7.13
N GLU A 97 -0.53 -27.27 -8.08
CA GLU A 97 0.18 -26.50 -9.10
C GLU A 97 -0.81 -25.59 -9.83
N VAL A 98 -0.53 -24.29 -9.80
CA VAL A 98 -1.35 -23.27 -10.46
C VAL A 98 -0.98 -23.24 -11.94
N ASP A 99 -1.95 -23.54 -12.80
CA ASP A 99 -1.83 -23.33 -14.25
C ASP A 99 -2.02 -21.84 -14.57
N TRP A 100 -0.89 -21.13 -14.63
CA TRP A 100 -0.87 -19.70 -14.89
C TRP A 100 -1.33 -19.34 -16.31
N ASP A 101 -1.14 -20.23 -17.29
CA ASP A 101 -1.59 -20.00 -18.66
C ASP A 101 -3.13 -20.02 -18.73
N ALA A 102 -3.76 -21.00 -18.08
CA ALA A 102 -5.21 -21.09 -18.01
C ALA A 102 -5.85 -19.89 -17.27
N LEU A 103 -5.24 -19.42 -16.18
CA LEU A 103 -5.70 -18.24 -15.45
C LEU A 103 -5.55 -16.95 -16.25
N LEU A 104 -4.42 -16.78 -16.95
CA LEU A 104 -4.16 -15.59 -17.76
C LEU A 104 -5.07 -15.52 -18.99
N SER A 105 -5.45 -16.64 -19.59
CA SER A 105 -6.42 -16.66 -20.70
C SER A 105 -7.82 -16.24 -20.25
N GLN A 106 -8.30 -16.74 -19.11
CA GLN A 106 -9.62 -16.36 -18.57
C GLN A 106 -9.71 -14.86 -18.25
N ALA A 107 -8.66 -14.29 -17.65
CA ALA A 107 -8.64 -12.87 -17.30
C ALA A 107 -8.65 -11.93 -18.53
N GLN A 108 -8.07 -12.37 -19.65
CA GLN A 108 -8.02 -11.56 -20.89
C GLN A 108 -9.35 -11.57 -21.65
N GLU A 109 -10.13 -12.66 -21.54
CA GLU A 109 -11.42 -12.80 -22.21
C GLU A 109 -12.53 -11.94 -21.56
N GLU A 110 -12.45 -11.67 -20.24
CA GLU A 110 -13.41 -10.80 -19.55
C GLU A 110 -13.16 -9.29 -19.77
N VAL A 111 -11.97 -8.88 -20.22
CA VAL A 111 -11.57 -7.46 -20.32
C VAL A 111 -11.86 -6.83 -21.70
N MET A 112 -12.33 -7.58 -22.70
CA MET A 112 -12.54 -7.06 -24.06
C MET A 112 -14.02 -7.12 -24.50
N PRO A 113 -14.84 -6.08 -24.27
CA PRO A 113 -16.02 -5.87 -25.09
C PRO A 113 -15.58 -5.58 -26.53
N GLN A 114 -16.09 -6.34 -27.51
CA GLN A 114 -15.85 -6.13 -28.93
C GLN A 114 -16.17 -4.68 -29.32
N GLN A 115 -15.13 -3.92 -29.67
CA GLN A 115 -15.30 -2.65 -30.35
C GLN A 115 -15.71 -2.97 -31.79
N ALA A 116 -17.02 -2.94 -32.02
CA ALA A 116 -17.61 -3.19 -33.33
C ALA A 116 -17.12 -2.13 -34.33
N ASP A 117 -16.66 -2.64 -35.46
CA ASP A 117 -16.30 -1.93 -36.68
C ASP A 117 -17.44 -1.01 -37.14
N ASP A 118 -17.24 0.31 -37.01
CA ASP A 118 -18.07 1.33 -37.67
C ASP A 118 -17.14 2.18 -38.55
N SER A 119 -16.66 1.55 -39.62
CA SER A 119 -16.04 2.25 -40.76
C SER A 119 -17.11 2.48 -41.82
N ASP A 120 -18.03 3.41 -41.59
CA ASP A 120 -18.89 3.98 -42.65
C ASP A 120 -18.33 5.35 -43.05
N SER A 121 -17.65 5.35 -44.18
CA SER A 121 -17.23 6.55 -44.90
C SER A 121 -18.29 6.85 -45.94
N PRO A 122 -18.80 8.08 -46.02
CA PRO A 122 -18.89 8.68 -47.34
C PRO A 122 -18.51 10.16 -47.42
N ASP A 123 -17.69 10.42 -48.44
CA ASP A 123 -17.80 11.51 -49.42
C ASP A 123 -17.70 13.00 -49.03
N ALA A 124 -16.73 13.64 -49.70
CA ALA A 124 -16.68 15.04 -50.16
C ALA A 124 -16.65 16.13 -49.06
N VAL A 125 -15.92 17.24 -49.16
CA VAL A 125 -16.01 18.30 -50.17
C VAL A 125 -14.79 19.25 -50.05
N ALA A 126 -14.24 19.64 -51.20
CA ALA A 126 -13.53 20.87 -51.62
C ALA A 126 -12.63 21.70 -50.65
N ASP A 127 -11.35 21.82 -51.05
CA ASP A 127 -10.65 23.04 -51.53
C ASP A 127 -11.03 24.45 -50.98
N GLU A 128 -10.10 25.02 -50.19
CA GLU A 128 -9.67 26.45 -50.03
C GLU A 128 -10.70 27.60 -49.77
N PRO A 129 -10.27 28.84 -49.41
CA PRO A 129 -9.44 29.28 -48.27
C PRO A 129 -10.09 30.50 -47.52
N ALA A 130 -9.43 31.02 -46.45
CA ALA A 130 -9.22 32.47 -46.17
C ALA A 130 -9.22 32.87 -44.67
N ALA A 131 -8.11 33.51 -44.30
CA ALA A 131 -7.99 34.81 -43.61
C ALA A 131 -8.31 35.01 -42.10
N GLY A 132 -7.30 35.57 -41.42
CA GLY A 132 -7.41 36.55 -40.33
C GLY A 132 -7.56 35.96 -38.93
N THR A 133 -7.03 36.50 -37.83
CA THR A 133 -6.29 37.72 -37.49
C THR A 133 -5.79 37.49 -36.05
N GLY A 134 -4.66 38.10 -35.63
CA GLY A 134 -4.19 38.12 -34.22
C GLY A 134 -5.17 38.83 -33.26
N PRO A 135 -4.78 39.34 -32.07
CA PRO A 135 -3.45 39.62 -31.53
C PRO A 135 -3.22 38.95 -30.14
N GLY A 136 -2.03 38.90 -29.54
CA GLY A 136 -1.28 40.01 -28.96
C GLY A 136 -1.36 39.94 -27.42
N ALA A 137 -0.20 39.72 -26.80
CA ALA A 137 0.05 39.79 -25.37
C ALA A 137 -0.27 41.20 -24.80
N PRO A 138 -0.19 41.41 -23.47
CA PRO A 138 1.11 41.45 -22.78
C PRO A 138 1.28 40.41 -21.67
#